data_AF-A0A1F1U9X4-F1
#
_entry.id   AF-A0A1F1U9X4-F1
#
_cell.length_a   1.000
_cell.length_b   1.000
_cell.length_c   1.000
_cell.angle_alpha   90.00
_cell.angle_beta   90.00
_cell.angle_gamma   90.00
#
_symmetry.space_group_name_H-M   'P 1'
#
loop_
_entity.id
_entity.type
_entity.pdbx_description
1 polymer ?
#
loop_
_entity_poly.entity_id
_entity_poly.type
_entity_poly.pdbx_seq_one_letter_code
_entity_poly.pdbx_strand_id
1 'polypeptide(L)'
;MEFFGINGAEFLVLGILAVVILGPDKLPEYTRKLAEFIKGIRNYASTAKERFREEMGDEVKDVDWRKLDPRQYDPRKIIRDALFEDDAPANATTSTNTEPASAQWKPQALPNVAGQDRLPADQPAPFDDEAT
;
A
#
# COMPACT_ATOMS: atom_id res chain seq x y z
N MET A 1 -3.95 17.24 -17.26
CA MET A 1 -3.92 16.05 -16.39
C MET A 1 -3.87 16.54 -14.97
N GLU A 2 -4.97 16.41 -14.25
CA GLU A 2 -5.00 16.65 -12.80
C GLU A 2 -4.49 15.38 -12.12
N PHE A 3 -3.37 15.49 -11.40
CA PHE A 3 -2.87 14.43 -10.53
C PHE A 3 -3.18 14.87 -9.10
N PHE A 4 -3.92 14.06 -8.34
CA PHE A 4 -4.32 14.34 -6.95
C PHE A 4 -5.27 15.54 -6.72
N GLY A 5 -5.98 16.02 -7.75
CA GLY A 5 -6.87 17.19 -7.61
C GLY A 5 -6.13 18.51 -7.43
N ILE A 6 -4.83 18.53 -7.77
CA ILE A 6 -3.96 19.70 -7.75
C ILE A 6 -3.45 19.91 -9.17
N ASN A 7 -3.68 21.10 -9.72
CA ASN A 7 -3.12 21.49 -11.01
C ASN A 7 -1.64 21.93 -10.85
N GLY A 8 -0.91 22.02 -11.96
CA GLY A 8 0.52 22.41 -11.92
C GLY A 8 0.77 23.80 -11.33
N ALA A 9 -0.19 24.73 -11.45
CA ALA A 9 -0.09 26.07 -10.86
C ALA A 9 -0.32 26.04 -9.33
N GLU A 10 -1.28 25.26 -8.83
CA GLU A 10 -1.54 25.06 -7.41
C GLU A 10 -0.34 24.40 -6.71
N PHE A 11 0.32 23.45 -7.38
CA PHE A 11 1.56 22.87 -6.88
C PHE A 11 2.68 23.93 -6.74
N LEU A 12 2.79 24.86 -7.69
CA LEU A 12 3.74 25.97 -7.61
C LEU A 12 3.43 26.91 -6.43
N VAL A 13 2.14 27.25 -6.23
CA VAL A 13 1.71 28.06 -5.09
C VAL A 13 2.04 27.37 -3.76
N LEU A 14 1.77 26.06 -3.65
CA LEU A 14 2.12 25.27 -2.47
C LEU A 14 3.63 25.23 -2.24
N GLY A 15 4.44 25.12 -3.30
CA GLY A 15 5.89 25.18 -3.22
C GLY A 15 6.39 26.52 -2.67
N ILE A 16 5.86 27.62 -3.17
CA ILE A 16 6.19 28.97 -2.66
C ILE A 16 5.77 29.11 -1.21
N LEU A 17 4.56 28.65 -0.85
CA LEU A 17 4.07 28.71 0.52
C LEU A 17 4.96 27.88 1.47
N ALA A 18 5.38 26.68 1.06
CA ALA A 18 6.30 25.86 1.83
C ALA A 18 7.65 26.55 2.06
N VAL A 19 8.19 27.24 1.03
CA VAL A 19 9.42 28.05 1.14
C VAL A 19 9.25 29.17 2.16
N VAL A 20 8.10 29.85 2.15
CA VAL A 20 7.82 30.96 3.07
C VAL A 20 7.66 30.48 4.51
N ILE A 21 6.91 29.38 4.73
CA ILE A 21 6.67 28.82 6.06
C ILE A 21 7.96 28.27 6.67
N LEU A 22 8.74 27.52 5.89
CA LEU A 22 9.95 26.86 6.35
C LEU A 22 11.17 27.79 6.35
N GLY A 23 11.13 28.85 5.54
CA GLY A 23 12.22 29.80 5.31
C GLY A 23 13.12 29.39 4.12
N PRO A 24 13.39 30.30 3.17
CA PRO A 24 14.22 30.00 1.99
C PRO A 24 15.66 29.64 2.36
N ASP A 25 16.18 30.17 3.48
CA ASP A 25 17.54 29.90 3.94
C ASP A 25 17.70 28.49 4.50
N LYS A 26 16.62 27.90 5.04
CA LYS A 26 16.64 26.58 5.69
C LYS A 26 16.33 25.43 4.74
N LEU A 27 15.54 25.68 3.70
CA LEU A 27 15.25 24.70 2.65
C LEU A 27 16.48 23.99 2.07
N PRO A 28 17.55 24.68 1.63
CA PRO A 28 18.74 24.02 1.08
C PRO A 28 19.47 23.16 2.10
N GLU A 29 19.43 23.54 3.39
CA GLU A 29 20.01 22.74 4.47
C GLU A 29 19.23 21.42 4.66
N TYR A 30 17.90 21.50 4.70
CA TYR A 30 17.04 20.31 4.86
C TYR A 30 17.02 19.40 3.62
N THR A 31 17.03 19.96 2.41
CA THR A 31 17.13 19.14 1.18
C THR A 31 18.45 18.42 1.07
N ARG A 32 19.56 19.00 1.54
CA ARG A 32 20.85 18.30 1.62
C ARG A 32 20.77 17.11 2.57
N LYS A 33 20.23 17.29 3.78
CA LYS A 33 20.01 16.20 4.74
C LYS A 33 19.13 15.09 4.18
N LEU A 34 18.04 15.46 3.50
CA LEU A 34 17.17 14.49 2.82
C LEU A 34 17.89 13.76 1.68
N ALA A 35 18.69 14.46 0.88
CA ALA A 35 19.44 13.85 -0.21
C ALA A 35 20.51 12.88 0.31
N GLU A 36 21.18 13.21 1.41
CA GLU A 36 22.12 12.33 2.10
C GLU A 36 21.42 11.09 2.65
N PHE A 37 20.25 11.27 3.27
CA PHE A 37 19.42 10.17 3.75
C PHE A 37 18.98 9.23 2.62
N ILE A 38 18.48 9.78 1.51
CA ILE A 38 18.09 9.00 0.33
C ILE A 38 19.29 8.26 -0.27
N LYS A 39 20.47 8.89 -0.32
CA LYS A 39 21.71 8.23 -0.76
C LYS A 39 22.07 7.06 0.17
N GLY A 40 21.93 7.25 1.48
CA GLY A 40 22.13 6.20 2.48
C GLY A 40 21.18 5.01 2.25
N ILE A 41 19.88 5.28 2.09
CA ILE A 41 18.89 4.25 1.76
C ILE A 41 19.24 3.54 0.47
N ARG A 42 19.59 4.28 -0.60
CA ARG A 42 19.94 3.69 -1.90
C ARG A 42 21.16 2.76 -1.78
N ASN A 43 22.19 3.17 -1.06
CA ASN A 43 23.40 2.36 -0.86
C ASN A 43 23.10 1.11 -0.03
N TYR A 44 22.29 1.26 1.02
CA TYR A 44 21.84 0.14 1.84
C TYR A 44 21.01 -0.87 1.03
N ALA A 45 20.03 -0.38 0.26
CA ALA A 45 19.22 -1.21 -0.64
C ALA A 45 20.06 -1.90 -1.72
N SER A 46 21.08 -1.23 -2.26
CA SER A 46 22.00 -1.81 -3.26
C SER A 46 22.86 -2.91 -2.64
N THR A 47 23.34 -2.70 -1.41
CA THR A 47 24.13 -3.71 -0.67
C THR A 47 23.28 -4.91 -0.29
N ALA A 48 22.05 -4.68 0.19
CA ALA A 48 21.10 -5.74 0.49
C ALA A 48 20.77 -6.54 -0.78
N LYS A 49 20.53 -5.87 -1.91
CA LYS A 49 20.31 -6.51 -3.21
C LYS A 49 21.50 -7.35 -3.67
N GLU A 50 22.73 -6.88 -3.45
CA GLU A 50 23.94 -7.63 -3.80
C GLU A 50 24.05 -8.92 -2.98
N ARG A 51 23.90 -8.82 -1.65
CA ARG A 51 23.91 -10.00 -0.75
C ARG A 51 22.81 -11.01 -1.08
N PHE A 52 21.60 -10.51 -1.36
CA PHE A 52 20.47 -11.34 -1.76
C PHE A 52 20.71 -12.05 -3.11
N ARG A 53 21.48 -11.40 -4.01
CA ARG A 53 21.88 -11.96 -5.31
C ARG A 53 23.03 -12.97 -5.19
N GLU A 54 23.94 -12.77 -4.26
CA GLU A 54 25.05 -13.68 -3.96
C GLU A 54 24.57 -14.97 -3.27
N GLU A 55 23.62 -14.86 -2.34
CA GLU A 55 23.09 -16.02 -1.59
C GLU A 55 22.06 -16.85 -2.38
N MET A 56 21.24 -16.21 -3.23
CA MET A 56 20.29 -16.92 -4.12
C MET A 56 20.82 -17.06 -5.54
N GLY A 57 22.10 -17.45 -5.67
CA GLY A 57 22.74 -17.72 -6.95
C GLY A 57 21.83 -18.56 -7.87
N ASP A 58 21.59 -18.04 -9.07
CA ASP A 58 20.73 -18.60 -10.14
C ASP A 58 19.22 -18.73 -9.84
N GLU A 59 18.76 -18.83 -8.59
CA GLU A 59 17.33 -18.94 -8.24
C GLU A 59 16.53 -17.62 -8.39
N VAL A 60 17.21 -16.47 -8.40
CA VAL A 60 16.58 -15.14 -8.63
C VAL A 60 16.21 -14.91 -10.10
N LYS A 61 16.76 -15.68 -11.04
CA LYS A 61 16.37 -15.55 -12.47
C LYS A 61 14.93 -16.01 -12.71
N ASP A 62 14.43 -16.93 -11.89
CA ASP A 62 13.07 -17.49 -12.02
C ASP A 62 12.05 -16.85 -11.08
N VAL A 63 12.48 -16.08 -10.07
CA VAL A 63 11.55 -15.29 -9.26
C VAL A 63 11.15 -14.02 -10.01
N ASP A 64 9.87 -13.98 -10.34
CA ASP A 64 9.18 -13.05 -11.21
C ASP A 64 9.10 -11.61 -10.65
N TRP A 65 10.25 -10.93 -10.49
CA TRP A 65 10.30 -9.51 -10.06
C TRP A 65 9.61 -8.55 -11.05
N ARG A 66 9.34 -9.02 -12.28
CA ARG A 66 8.54 -8.33 -13.30
C ARG A 66 7.04 -8.36 -13.02
N LYS A 67 6.53 -9.29 -12.22
CA LYS A 67 5.12 -9.32 -11.78
C LYS A 67 4.82 -8.36 -10.62
N LEU A 68 5.86 -7.89 -9.92
CA LEU A 68 5.74 -6.96 -8.79
C LEU A 68 6.12 -5.51 -9.15
N ASP A 69 6.43 -5.21 -10.41
CA ASP A 69 6.68 -3.84 -10.86
C ASP A 69 5.34 -3.15 -11.20
N PRO A 70 4.86 -2.19 -10.40
CA PRO A 70 3.57 -1.51 -10.60
C PRO A 70 3.50 -0.69 -11.89
N ARG A 71 4.61 -0.51 -12.61
CA ARG A 71 4.65 0.19 -13.91
C ARG A 71 4.56 -0.75 -15.11
N GLN A 72 4.61 -2.06 -14.88
CA GLN A 72 4.60 -3.11 -15.91
C GLN A 72 3.32 -3.95 -15.86
N TYR A 73 2.26 -3.47 -15.18
CA TYR A 73 0.88 -3.92 -15.44
C TYR A 73 0.47 -3.40 -16.82
N ASP A 74 1.06 -3.96 -17.88
CA ASP A 74 0.83 -3.56 -19.26
C ASP A 74 -0.57 -4.05 -19.67
N PRO A 75 -1.55 -3.15 -19.84
CA PRO A 75 -2.95 -3.50 -20.10
C PRO A 75 -3.11 -4.33 -21.37
N ARG A 76 -2.13 -4.26 -22.30
CA ARG A 76 -2.13 -5.04 -23.54
C ARG A 76 -2.00 -6.55 -23.28
N LYS A 77 -1.36 -6.95 -22.17
CA LYS A 77 -1.23 -8.36 -21.81
C LYS A 77 -2.57 -8.94 -21.37
N ILE A 78 -3.35 -8.19 -20.60
CA ILE A 78 -4.70 -8.58 -20.15
C ILE A 78 -5.65 -8.72 -21.34
N ILE A 79 -5.55 -7.82 -22.32
CA ILE A 79 -6.36 -7.89 -23.55
C ILE A 79 -5.96 -9.07 -24.42
N ARG A 80 -4.66 -9.39 -24.51
CA ARG A 80 -4.20 -10.59 -25.22
C ARG A 80 -4.66 -11.86 -24.52
N ASP A 81 -4.57 -11.94 -23.19
CA ASP A 81 -5.07 -13.10 -22.45
C ASP A 81 -6.59 -13.26 -22.68
N ALA A 82 -7.37 -12.17 -22.73
CA ALA A 82 -8.79 -12.22 -23.08
C ALA A 82 -9.09 -12.58 -24.55
N LEU A 83 -8.18 -12.30 -25.48
CA LEU A 83 -8.37 -12.56 -26.92
C LEU A 83 -7.86 -13.94 -27.36
N PHE A 84 -6.95 -14.55 -26.60
CA PHE A 84 -6.38 -15.86 -26.89
C PHE A 84 -7.00 -17.00 -26.03
N GLU A 85 -7.83 -16.67 -25.04
CA GLU A 85 -8.53 -17.64 -24.19
C GLU A 85 -10.01 -17.85 -24.58
N ASP A 86 -10.43 -17.31 -25.75
CA ASP A 86 -11.77 -17.48 -26.33
C ASP A 86 -11.95 -18.79 -27.13
N ASP A 87 -11.02 -19.75 -27.01
CA ASP A 87 -11.11 -21.09 -27.59
C ASP A 87 -11.07 -22.19 -26.49
N ALA A 88 -11.93 -22.08 -25.48
CA ALA A 88 -12.33 -23.22 -24.63
C ALA A 88 -13.73 -23.00 -24.00
N PRO A 89 -14.70 -23.95 -24.15
CA PRO A 89 -16.12 -23.67 -23.91
C PRO A 89 -16.60 -23.94 -22.48
N ALA A 90 -17.66 -23.20 -22.13
CA ALA A 90 -18.72 -23.52 -21.15
C ALA A 90 -18.34 -23.61 -19.66
N ASN A 91 -18.76 -22.61 -18.87
CA ASN A 91 -19.95 -22.70 -18.02
C ASN A 91 -20.04 -21.55 -16.99
N ALA A 92 -21.30 -21.26 -16.65
CA ALA A 92 -21.79 -20.51 -15.50
C ALA A 92 -21.86 -18.98 -15.64
N THR A 93 -23.01 -18.44 -16.10
CA THR A 93 -24.22 -18.15 -15.27
C THR A 93 -24.09 -16.76 -14.63
N THR A 94 -24.64 -15.73 -15.29
CA THR A 94 -25.97 -15.14 -14.93
C THR A 94 -25.77 -13.84 -14.16
N SER A 95 -25.93 -12.69 -14.85
CA SER A 95 -27.03 -11.74 -14.60
C SER A 95 -26.65 -10.63 -13.60
N THR A 96 -27.11 -9.39 -13.64
CA THR A 96 -27.93 -8.56 -14.55
C THR A 96 -27.86 -7.14 -13.94
N ASN A 97 -27.93 -6.10 -14.78
CA ASN A 97 -28.42 -4.74 -14.51
C ASN A 97 -27.71 -3.76 -13.54
N THR A 98 -27.35 -2.60 -14.12
CA THR A 98 -27.96 -1.27 -13.88
C THR A 98 -27.84 -0.60 -12.50
N GLU A 99 -26.92 0.38 -12.44
CA GLU A 99 -27.08 1.82 -12.08
C GLU A 99 -27.87 2.25 -10.81
N PRO A 100 -27.73 3.53 -10.35
CA PRO A 100 -27.06 3.91 -9.10
C PRO A 100 -28.02 4.25 -7.94
N ALA A 101 -27.67 3.90 -6.70
CA ALA A 101 -28.40 4.41 -5.52
C ALA A 101 -27.49 4.50 -4.29
N SER A 102 -27.52 5.68 -3.68
CA SER A 102 -26.89 6.11 -2.41
C SER A 102 -26.68 5.01 -1.37
N ALA A 103 -25.40 4.73 -1.05
CA ALA A 103 -25.05 3.83 0.04
C ALA A 103 -25.20 4.54 1.40
N GLN A 104 -26.33 4.28 2.06
CA GLN A 104 -26.52 4.38 3.50
C GLN A 104 -25.41 3.61 4.22
N TRP A 105 -24.70 4.27 5.14
CA TRP A 105 -23.77 3.60 6.04
C TRP A 105 -24.53 2.70 7.00
N LYS A 106 -24.22 1.40 6.96
CA LYS A 106 -24.64 0.37 7.91
C LYS A 106 -23.49 0.10 8.91
N PRO A 107 -23.63 0.35 10.22
CA PRO A 107 -22.57 0.03 11.18
C PRO A 107 -22.39 -1.49 11.24
N GLN A 108 -21.16 -1.95 11.07
CA GLN A 108 -20.79 -3.36 11.22
C GLN A 108 -20.87 -3.72 12.71
N ALA A 109 -21.60 -4.78 13.03
CA ALA A 109 -21.70 -5.30 14.39
C ALA A 109 -20.36 -5.93 14.81
N LEU A 110 -19.91 -5.59 16.01
CA LEU A 110 -18.74 -6.22 16.64
C LEU A 110 -18.98 -7.72 16.85
N PRO A 111 -17.92 -8.55 16.76
CA PRO A 111 -18.04 -9.99 17.00
C PRO A 111 -18.57 -10.27 18.41
N ASN A 112 -19.63 -11.07 18.48
CA ASN A 112 -20.25 -11.54 19.70
C ASN A 112 -19.27 -12.44 20.46
N VAL A 113 -18.61 -11.92 21.49
CA VAL A 113 -17.72 -12.68 22.39
C VAL A 113 -18.57 -13.48 23.38
N ALA A 114 -19.35 -14.43 22.87
CA ALA A 114 -20.08 -15.40 23.67
C ALA A 114 -19.09 -16.48 24.12
N GLY A 115 -18.53 -16.35 25.33
CA GLY A 115 -17.69 -17.41 25.90
C GLY A 115 -16.70 -17.03 27.00
N GLN A 116 -16.77 -15.84 27.58
CA GLN A 116 -16.12 -15.59 28.87
C GLN A 116 -17.21 -15.53 29.92
N ASP A 117 -17.28 -16.58 30.76
CA ASP A 117 -18.12 -16.61 31.95
C ASP A 117 -17.92 -15.31 32.71
N ARG A 118 -18.94 -14.45 32.69
CA ARG A 118 -18.94 -13.22 33.46
C ARG A 118 -18.81 -13.63 34.92
N LEU A 119 -17.73 -13.19 35.57
CA LEU A 119 -17.53 -13.40 37.00
C LEU A 119 -18.81 -12.95 37.74
N PRO A 120 -19.37 -13.78 38.65
CA PRO A 120 -20.51 -13.39 39.46
C PRO A 120 -20.21 -12.07 40.17
N ALA A 121 -21.24 -11.22 40.36
CA ALA A 121 -21.09 -9.84 40.84
C ALA A 121 -20.37 -9.69 42.20
N ASP A 122 -20.18 -10.79 42.93
CA ASP A 122 -19.62 -10.83 44.29
C ASP A 122 -18.24 -11.53 44.35
N GLN A 123 -17.60 -11.80 43.21
CA GLN A 123 -16.22 -12.31 43.17
C GLN A 123 -15.25 -11.23 42.64
N PRO A 124 -14.17 -10.92 43.37
CA PRO A 124 -13.12 -10.03 42.85
C PRO A 124 -12.40 -10.71 41.68
N ALA A 125 -11.93 -9.88 40.73
CA ALA A 125 -11.12 -10.37 39.63
C ALA A 125 -9.82 -11.00 40.16
N PRO A 126 -9.32 -12.10 39.55
CA PRO A 126 -8.04 -12.69 39.93
C PRO A 126 -6.90 -11.67 39.85
N PHE A 127 -6.01 -11.68 40.84
CA PHE A 127 -4.83 -10.82 40.84
C PHE A 127 -3.75 -11.41 39.92
N ASP A 128 -3.07 -10.55 39.16
CA ASP A 128 -1.99 -10.91 38.24
C ASP A 128 -0.65 -10.67 38.94
N ASP A 129 0.02 -11.74 39.36
CA ASP A 129 1.25 -11.70 40.16
C ASP A 129 2.52 -11.42 39.31
N GLU A 130 2.39 -11.33 37.98
CA GLU A 130 3.50 -11.20 37.03
C GLU A 130 3.70 -9.77 36.50
N ALA A 131 2.92 -8.81 36.99
CA ALA A 131 3.12 -7.38 36.79
C ALA A 131 4.09 -6.78 37.84
N THR A 132 5.40 -7.05 37.72
CA THR A 132 6.48 -6.34 38.45
C THR A 132 7.53 -5.79 37.49
#